data_AF-A0A0F3GS15-F1
#
_entry.id   AF-A0A0F3GS15-F1
#
_cell.length_a   1.000
_cell.length_b   1.000
_cell.length_c   1.000
_cell.angle_alpha   90.00
_cell.angle_beta   90.00
_cell.angle_gamma   90.00
#
_symmetry.space_group_name_H-M   'P 1'
#
loop_
_entity.id
_entity.type
_entity.pdbx_description
1 polymer ?
#
loop_
_entity_poly.entity_id
_entity_poly.type
_entity_poly.pdbx_seq_one_letter_code
_entity_poly.pdbx_strand_id
1 'polypeptide(L)'
;MVLANGVVKRNLTWKYSSNEEYDIVFNFIELLKFKKGEDELESVLDKWIYFIKNTELLDMVPKCTDLAEIIWAYNTAKMSDWSKHDLEVYDYWHMRLQYERGAMEDKIEKEKVC
;
A
#
# COMPACT_ATOMS: atom_id res chain seq x y z
N MET A 1 -30.08 4.14 -3.03
CA MET A 1 -28.78 3.45 -2.81
C MET A 1 -27.93 3.75 -4.03
N VAL A 2 -27.11 4.79 -3.96
CA VAL A 2 -26.26 5.18 -5.11
C VAL A 2 -25.06 4.26 -5.12
N LEU A 3 -24.99 3.43 -6.16
CA LEU A 3 -23.81 2.63 -6.49
C LEU A 3 -22.75 3.60 -7.03
N ALA A 4 -21.89 4.10 -6.13
CA ALA A 4 -20.64 4.72 -6.55
C ALA A 4 -19.64 3.60 -6.85
N ASN A 5 -19.14 3.59 -8.08
CA ASN A 5 -18.09 2.72 -8.54
C ASN A 5 -16.94 2.61 -7.53
N GLY A 6 -16.69 1.40 -7.04
CA GLY A 6 -15.32 0.90 -6.92
C GLY A 6 -14.60 0.97 -5.58
N VAL A 7 -15.14 1.55 -4.50
CA VAL A 7 -14.49 1.49 -3.17
C VAL A 7 -15.53 1.16 -2.10
N VAL A 8 -15.38 -0.01 -1.47
CA VAL A 8 -16.17 -0.38 -0.29
C VAL A 8 -15.58 0.36 0.91
N LYS A 9 -16.06 1.59 1.15
CA LYS A 9 -15.72 2.35 2.36
C LYS A 9 -16.48 1.78 3.55
N ARG A 10 -15.84 0.93 4.35
CA ARG A 10 -16.32 0.54 5.68
C ARG A 10 -15.58 1.35 6.73
N ASN A 11 -16.25 2.33 7.33
CA ASN A 11 -15.73 3.07 8.48
C ASN A 11 -15.85 2.20 9.73
N LEU A 12 -14.74 1.93 10.42
CA LEU A 12 -14.71 1.34 11.75
C LEU A 12 -14.10 2.36 12.71
N THR A 13 -14.86 2.80 13.69
CA THR A 13 -14.39 3.69 14.77
C THR A 13 -14.08 2.85 16.00
N TRP A 14 -12.81 2.86 16.42
CA TRP A 14 -12.38 2.24 17.67
C TRP A 14 -11.93 3.35 18.61
N LYS A 15 -12.58 3.46 19.78
CA LYS A 15 -12.18 4.43 20.81
C LYS A 15 -11.11 3.80 21.69
N TYR A 16 -9.89 4.33 21.63
CA TYR A 16 -8.80 3.92 22.50
C TYR A 16 -8.85 4.72 23.80
N SER A 17 -8.76 4.04 24.94
CA SER A 17 -8.76 4.65 26.28
C SER A 17 -7.36 5.18 26.63
N SER A 18 -6.93 6.24 25.95
CA SER A 18 -5.87 7.11 26.44
C SER A 18 -6.27 8.55 26.17
N ASN A 19 -5.92 9.47 27.06
CA ASN A 19 -6.43 10.85 27.15
C ASN A 19 -6.00 11.80 26.00
N GLU A 20 -5.85 11.29 24.78
CA GLU A 20 -5.57 12.06 23.57
C GLU A 20 -6.54 11.59 22.47
N GLU A 21 -7.43 12.48 22.04
CA GLU A 21 -8.43 12.25 20.98
C GLU A 21 -7.76 12.17 19.61
N TYR A 22 -7.13 11.04 19.30
CA TYR A 22 -6.75 10.70 17.93
C TYR A 22 -7.78 9.70 17.36
N ASP A 23 -8.71 10.21 16.55
CA ASP A 23 -9.63 9.37 15.78
C ASP A 23 -8.87 8.75 14.59
N ILE A 24 -8.40 7.51 14.76
CA ILE A 24 -7.81 6.73 13.67
C ILE A 24 -8.93 6.19 12.78
N VAL A 25 -8.91 6.57 11.49
CA VAL A 25 -9.86 6.07 10.49
C VAL A 25 -9.18 5.06 9.57
N PHE A 26 -9.65 3.81 9.60
CA PHE A 26 -9.20 2.77 8.67
C PHE A 26 -10.01 2.81 7.37
N ASN A 27 -9.31 2.81 6.23
CA ASN A 27 -9.91 2.67 4.91
C ASN A 27 -9.44 1.35 4.29
N PHE A 28 -10.37 0.45 3.97
CA PHE A 28 -10.08 -0.78 3.24
C PHE A 28 -10.21 -0.51 1.75
N ILE A 29 -9.13 -0.71 1.01
CA ILE A 29 -9.04 -0.41 -0.42
C ILE A 29 -8.87 -1.71 -1.19
N GLU A 30 -9.73 -1.92 -2.19
CA GLU A 30 -9.58 -3.01 -3.15
C GLU A 30 -8.89 -2.50 -4.42
N LEU A 31 -7.57 -2.66 -4.52
CA LEU A 31 -6.76 -2.10 -5.60
C LEU A 31 -7.22 -2.54 -7.00
N LEU A 32 -7.70 -3.78 -7.15
CA LEU A 32 -8.18 -4.32 -8.43
C LEU A 32 -9.38 -3.54 -9.01
N LYS A 33 -10.20 -2.95 -8.13
CA LYS A 33 -11.38 -2.14 -8.50
C LYS A 33 -11.02 -0.68 -8.80
N PHE A 34 -9.84 -0.22 -8.39
CA PHE A 34 -9.37 1.12 -8.70
C PHE A 34 -8.91 1.19 -10.15
N LYS A 35 -9.67 1.90 -11.00
CA LYS A 35 -9.42 2.03 -12.44
C LYS A 35 -9.11 3.46 -12.89
N LYS A 36 -9.14 4.42 -11.97
CA LYS A 36 -8.89 5.83 -12.28
C LYS A 36 -7.49 6.05 -12.86
N GLY A 37 -7.41 6.82 -13.93
CA GLY A 37 -6.18 7.33 -14.52
C GLY A 37 -5.63 8.57 -13.78
N GLU A 38 -4.48 9.06 -14.22
CA GLU A 38 -3.82 10.24 -13.63
C GLU A 38 -4.71 11.50 -13.67
N ASP A 39 -5.43 11.71 -14.79
CA ASP A 39 -6.32 12.85 -14.99
C ASP A 39 -7.64 12.76 -14.20
N GLU A 40 -7.93 11.61 -13.59
CA GLU A 40 -9.17 11.33 -12.85
C GLU A 40 -8.98 11.36 -11.32
N LEU A 41 -7.81 11.80 -10.85
CA LEU A 41 -7.45 11.84 -9.43
C LEU A 41 -7.97 13.11 -8.74
N GLU A 42 -9.21 13.04 -8.25
CA GLU A 42 -9.88 14.18 -7.60
C GLU A 42 -9.55 14.33 -6.11
N SER A 43 -9.54 13.23 -5.35
CA SER A 43 -9.37 13.27 -3.89
C SER A 43 -7.94 12.93 -3.45
N VAL A 44 -7.55 13.40 -2.26
CA VAL A 44 -6.28 13.00 -1.61
C VAL A 44 -6.19 11.48 -1.47
N LEU A 45 -7.30 10.81 -1.18
CA LEU A 45 -7.37 9.35 -1.11
C LEU A 45 -7.11 8.71 -2.48
N ASP A 46 -7.71 9.22 -3.57
CA ASP A 46 -7.44 8.71 -4.92
C ASP A 46 -5.96 8.82 -5.28
N LYS A 47 -5.30 9.92 -4.90
CA LYS A 47 -3.87 10.14 -5.12
C LYS A 47 -3.01 9.13 -4.34
N TRP A 48 -3.34 8.85 -3.07
CA TRP A 48 -2.68 7.80 -2.30
C TRP A 48 -2.93 6.39 -2.85
N ILE A 49 -4.15 6.08 -3.30
CA ILE A 49 -4.46 4.78 -3.92
C ILE A 49 -3.71 4.62 -5.24
N TYR A 50 -3.66 5.68 -6.06
CA TYR A 50 -2.90 5.70 -7.31
C TYR A 50 -1.41 5.50 -7.05
N PHE A 51 -0.84 6.17 -6.04
CA PHE A 51 0.54 5.92 -5.60
C PHE A 51 0.76 4.45 -5.27
N ILE A 52 -0.03 3.88 -4.35
CA ILE A 52 0.09 2.48 -3.91
C ILE A 52 -0.04 1.49 -5.06
N LYS A 53 -0.95 1.75 -6.01
CA LYS A 53 -1.19 0.87 -7.16
C LYS A 53 -0.04 0.90 -8.18
N ASN A 54 0.62 2.04 -8.36
CA ASN A 54 1.67 2.24 -9.36
C ASN A 54 3.09 2.19 -8.75
N THR A 55 3.26 1.66 -7.53
CA THR A 55 4.56 1.54 -6.86
C THR A 55 5.54 0.61 -7.57
N GLU A 56 5.07 -0.27 -8.47
CA GLU A 56 5.98 -1.08 -9.29
C GLU A 56 6.66 -0.24 -10.39
N LEU A 57 6.12 0.94 -10.72
CA LEU A 57 6.58 1.86 -11.78
C LEU A 57 7.05 3.20 -11.19
N LEU A 58 7.89 3.14 -10.16
CA LEU A 58 8.39 4.30 -9.40
C LEU A 58 9.35 5.24 -10.16
N ASP A 59 9.60 5.01 -11.44
CA ASP A 59 10.56 5.80 -12.22
C ASP A 59 10.12 7.25 -12.44
N MET A 60 8.82 7.56 -12.32
CA MET A 60 8.32 8.91 -12.55
C MET A 60 7.15 9.29 -11.62
N VAL A 61 7.32 10.42 -10.91
CA VAL A 61 6.22 11.06 -10.15
C VAL A 61 5.16 11.55 -11.15
N PRO A 62 3.89 11.18 -11.01
CA PRO A 62 2.81 11.68 -11.86
C PRO A 62 2.72 13.21 -11.75
N LYS A 63 2.57 13.89 -12.89
CA LYS A 63 2.50 15.37 -12.98
C LYS A 63 1.29 15.94 -12.24
N CYS A 64 0.22 15.17 -12.09
CA CYS A 64 -0.96 15.58 -11.34
C CYS A 64 -0.75 15.62 -9.81
N THR A 65 0.41 15.17 -9.30
CA THR A 65 0.69 15.11 -7.87
C THR A 65 1.18 16.47 -7.37
N ASP A 66 0.30 17.17 -6.67
CA ASP A 66 0.52 18.48 -6.05
C ASP A 66 0.83 18.40 -4.53
N LEU A 67 0.65 17.22 -3.93
CA LEU A 67 0.90 16.98 -2.51
C LEU A 67 2.38 16.65 -2.24
N ALA A 68 3.03 17.49 -1.43
CA ALA A 68 4.44 17.35 -1.07
C ALA A 68 4.74 16.00 -0.39
N GLU A 69 3.81 15.50 0.42
CA GLU A 69 3.94 14.22 1.13
C GLU A 69 3.95 13.03 0.17
N ILE A 70 3.13 13.08 -0.87
CA ILE A 70 3.08 12.01 -1.89
C ILE A 70 4.35 12.08 -2.74
N ILE A 71 4.80 13.28 -3.14
CA ILE A 71 6.07 13.46 -3.86
C ILE A 71 7.24 12.90 -3.04
N TRP A 72 7.28 13.20 -1.74
CA TRP A 72 8.28 12.66 -0.83
C TRP A 72 8.22 11.13 -0.75
N ALA A 73 7.02 10.55 -0.71
CA ALA A 73 6.83 9.10 -0.71
C ALA A 73 7.36 8.46 -2.00
N TYR A 74 7.12 9.06 -3.18
CA TYR A 74 7.69 8.59 -4.45
C TYR A 74 9.22 8.63 -4.42
N ASN A 75 9.82 9.75 -4.03
CA ASN A 75 11.28 9.89 -3.97
C ASN A 75 11.91 8.90 -2.99
N THR A 76 11.26 8.67 -1.85
CA THR A 76 11.72 7.72 -0.84
C THR A 76 11.60 6.28 -1.33
N ALA A 77 10.52 5.94 -2.04
CA ALA A 77 10.30 4.60 -2.55
C ALA A 77 11.21 4.27 -3.75
N LYS A 78 11.75 5.28 -4.43
CA LYS A 78 12.62 5.11 -5.59
C LYS A 78 13.93 4.42 -5.21
N MET A 79 14.01 3.11 -5.47
CA MET A 79 15.15 2.27 -5.09
C MET A 79 16.49 2.72 -5.71
N SER A 80 16.48 3.48 -6.81
CA SER A 80 17.71 4.05 -7.38
C SER A 80 18.45 4.96 -6.40
N ASP A 81 17.73 5.55 -5.45
CA ASP A 81 18.25 6.54 -4.51
C ASP A 81 18.62 5.88 -3.17
N TRP A 82 18.44 4.57 -3.03
CA TRP A 82 18.71 3.82 -1.79
C TRP A 82 20.20 3.62 -1.56
N SER A 83 20.62 3.72 -0.30
CA SER A 83 21.98 3.38 0.08
C SER A 83 22.19 1.87 0.03
N LYS A 84 23.46 1.45 0.02
CA LYS A 84 23.81 0.03 0.15
C LYS A 84 23.18 -0.62 1.39
N HIS A 85 23.12 0.13 2.50
CA HIS A 85 22.53 -0.37 3.74
C HIS A 85 21.02 -0.61 3.60
N ASP A 86 20.30 0.30 2.95
CA ASP A 86 18.86 0.17 2.73
C ASP A 86 18.55 -1.06 1.86
N LEU A 87 19.37 -1.29 0.83
CA LEU A 87 19.28 -2.49 -0.02
C LEU A 87 19.56 -3.78 0.77
N GLU A 88 20.59 -3.79 1.63
CA GLU A 88 20.89 -4.95 2.48
C GLU A 88 19.73 -5.27 3.46
N VAL A 89 19.11 -4.23 4.04
CA VAL A 89 17.93 -4.38 4.90
C VAL A 89 16.76 -4.94 4.08
N TYR A 90 16.52 -4.41 2.89
CA TYR A 90 15.46 -4.89 1.99
C TYR A 90 15.65 -6.37 1.63
N ASP A 91 16.85 -6.77 1.21
CA ASP A 91 17.18 -8.15 0.86
C ASP A 91 16.98 -9.10 2.04
N TYR A 92 17.37 -8.68 3.25
CA TYR A 92 17.16 -9.44 4.46
C TYR A 92 15.66 -9.74 4.70
N TRP A 93 14.81 -8.72 4.61
CA TRP A 93 13.36 -8.88 4.79
C TRP A 93 12.75 -9.71 3.67
N HIS A 94 13.18 -9.50 2.42
CA HIS A 94 12.72 -10.29 1.28
C HIS A 94 13.05 -11.77 1.49
N MET A 95 14.30 -12.09 1.86
CA MET A 95 14.72 -13.46 2.12
C MET A 95 13.89 -14.10 3.24
N ARG A 96 13.65 -13.37 4.34
CA ARG A 96 12.81 -13.84 5.45
C ARG A 96 11.38 -14.15 5.01
N LEU A 97 10.76 -13.28 4.21
CA LEU A 97 9.40 -13.50 3.68
C LEU A 97 9.33 -14.76 2.82
N GLN A 98 10.34 -15.01 1.99
CA GLN A 98 10.39 -16.23 1.17
C GLN A 98 10.53 -17.49 2.04
N TYR A 99 11.33 -17.45 3.11
CA TYR A 99 11.41 -18.55 4.07
C TYR A 99 10.06 -18.83 4.74
N GLU A 100 9.38 -17.79 5.22
CA GLU A 100 8.07 -17.91 5.84
C GLU A 100 7.03 -18.48 4.85
N ARG A 101 7.07 -18.03 3.59
CA ARG A 101 6.21 -18.54 2.52
C ARG A 101 6.46 -20.03 2.23
N GLY A 102 7.72 -20.43 2.05
CA GLY A 102 8.07 -21.83 1.82
C GLY A 102 7.61 -22.74 2.96
N ALA A 103 7.80 -22.29 4.21
CA ALA A 103 7.32 -23.03 5.38
C ALA A 103 5.79 -23.17 5.43
N MET A 104 5.03 -22.20 4.89
CA MET A 104 3.57 -22.32 4.75
C MET A 104 3.18 -23.26 3.61
N GLU A 105 3.85 -23.17 2.46
CA GLU A 105 3.62 -24.05 1.31
C GLU A 105 3.86 -25.53 1.69
N ASP A 106 4.94 -25.83 2.40
CA ASP A 106 5.25 -27.18 2.92
C ASP A 106 4.15 -27.73 3.85
N LYS A 107 3.58 -26.86 4.70
CA LYS A 107 2.48 -27.25 5.60
C LYS A 107 1.22 -27.58 4.81
N ILE A 108 0.88 -26.73 3.85
CA ILE A 108 -0.29 -26.91 2.98
C ILE A 108 -0.13 -28.21 2.16
N GLU A 109 1.07 -28.50 1.66
CA GLU A 109 1.33 -29.73 0.89
C GLU A 109 1.18 -30.99 1.77
N LYS A 110 1.76 -30.99 2.97
CA LYS A 110 1.62 -32.11 3.92
C LYS A 110 0.17 -32.37 4.32
N GLU A 111 -0.62 -31.31 4.48
CA GLU A 111 -2.04 -31.41 4.81
C GLU A 111 -2.89 -31.94 3.65
N LYS A 112 -2.49 -31.70 2.40
CA LYS A 112 -3.15 -32.26 1.20
C LYS A 112 -2.83 -33.74 0.95
N VAL A 113 -1.71 -34.23 1.48
CA VAL A 113 -1.26 -35.62 1.33
C VAL A 113 -1.86 -36.53 2.42
N CYS A 114 -2.48 -35.96 3.46
CA CYS A 114 -3.07 -36.70 4.58
C CYS A 114 -4.57 -36.97 4.41
#